data_AF-A0A9W8W4I3-F1
#
_entry.id   AF-A0A9W8W4I3-F1
#
_cell.length_a   1.000
_cell.length_b   1.000
_cell.length_c   1.000
_cell.angle_alpha   90.00
_cell.angle_beta   90.00
_cell.angle_gamma   90.00
#
_symmetry.space_group_name_H-M   'P 1'
#
loop_
_entity.id
_entity.type
_entity.pdbx_description
1 polymer ?
#
loop_
_entity_poly.entity_id
_entity_poly.type
_entity_poly.pdbx_seq_one_letter_code
_entity_poly.pdbx_strand_id
1 'polypeptide(L)'
;MTAAAKEAVQKYGIPADEVYFEAFAAEVTGDAFEVQMLNRADKLVRVDGEESLLEVLRREFDHVPSSCEVGNCGTCKVKVNTGRRARGTALSEEKKRRAMLAYMALMTPEKSS
;
A
#
# COMPACT_ATOMS: atom_id res chain seq x y z
N MET A 1 7.27 17.09 -4.58
CA MET A 1 6.97 17.60 -5.93
C MET A 1 5.58 17.21 -6.43
N THR A 2 5.19 15.93 -6.40
CA THR A 2 3.87 15.47 -6.89
C THR A 2 2.67 16.04 -6.12
N ALA A 3 2.80 16.33 -4.83
CA ALA A 3 1.73 16.94 -4.02
C ALA A 3 1.35 18.34 -4.54
N ALA A 4 2.33 19.23 -4.72
CA ALA A 4 2.10 20.58 -5.25
C ALA A 4 1.54 20.55 -6.69
N ALA A 5 1.96 19.60 -7.52
CA ALA A 5 1.40 19.43 -8.86
C ALA A 5 -0.08 19.00 -8.84
N LYS A 6 -0.47 18.10 -7.91
CA LYS A 6 -1.87 17.71 -7.71
C LYS A 6 -2.74 18.87 -7.23
N GLU A 7 -2.22 19.69 -6.31
CA GLU A 7 -2.90 20.92 -5.86
C GLU A 7 -3.10 21.91 -7.01
N ALA A 8 -2.09 22.07 -7.88
CA ALA A 8 -2.20 22.93 -9.05
C ALA A 8 -3.26 22.42 -10.05
N VAL A 9 -3.28 21.13 -10.35
CA VAL A 9 -4.30 20.51 -11.24
C VAL A 9 -5.71 20.78 -10.73
N GLN A 10 -5.95 20.60 -9.42
CA GLN A 10 -7.23 20.93 -8.80
C GLN A 10 -7.55 22.42 -8.88
N LYS A 11 -6.57 23.28 -8.57
CA LYS A 11 -6.73 24.74 -8.57
C LYS A 11 -7.10 25.30 -9.94
N TYR A 12 -6.52 24.75 -11.01
CA TYR A 12 -6.76 25.19 -12.38
C TYR A 12 -7.87 24.41 -13.10
N GLY A 13 -8.55 23.50 -12.40
CA GLY A 13 -9.68 22.74 -12.96
C GLY A 13 -9.29 21.85 -14.14
N ILE A 14 -8.05 21.38 -14.19
CA ILE A 14 -7.58 20.51 -15.27
C ILE A 14 -8.28 19.15 -15.14
N PRO A 15 -8.89 18.63 -16.21
CA PRO A 15 -9.55 17.33 -16.20
C PRO A 15 -8.59 16.21 -15.75
N ALA A 16 -9.10 15.28 -14.95
CA ALA A 16 -8.27 14.22 -14.35
C ALA A 16 -7.75 13.20 -15.39
N ASP A 17 -8.38 13.12 -16.55
CA ASP A 17 -7.98 12.31 -17.70
C ASP A 17 -6.86 12.95 -18.54
N GLU A 18 -6.55 14.23 -18.31
CA GLU A 18 -5.45 14.93 -18.98
C GLU A 18 -4.13 14.89 -18.17
N VAL A 19 -4.15 14.40 -16.93
CA VAL A 19 -2.98 14.42 -16.05
C VAL A 19 -2.72 13.06 -15.40
N TYR A 20 -1.54 12.51 -15.70
CA TYR A 20 -1.07 11.23 -15.16
C TYR A 20 0.06 11.45 -14.17
N PHE A 21 -0.04 10.83 -13.00
CA PHE A 21 0.98 10.89 -11.95
C PHE A 21 1.52 9.51 -11.65
N GLU A 22 2.84 9.37 -11.71
CA GLU A 22 3.55 8.17 -11.28
C GLU A 22 4.50 8.52 -10.13
N ALA A 23 4.47 7.71 -9.08
CA ALA A 23 5.42 7.76 -7.98
C ALA A 23 6.61 6.83 -8.28
N PHE A 24 7.84 7.35 -8.26
CA PHE A 24 9.06 6.55 -8.46
C PHE A 24 9.69 6.05 -7.16
N ALA A 25 9.15 6.46 -6.02
CA ALA A 25 9.56 6.03 -4.70
C ALA A 25 8.36 5.98 -3.77
N ALA A 26 8.40 5.09 -2.78
CA ALA A 26 7.47 5.10 -1.66
C ALA A 26 8.24 5.20 -0.34
N GLU A 27 7.64 5.85 0.65
CA GLU A 27 8.14 5.82 2.02
C GLU A 27 7.79 4.46 2.64
N VAL A 28 8.81 3.74 3.11
CA VAL A 28 8.69 2.41 3.74
C VAL A 28 8.67 2.49 5.28
N THR A 29 8.85 3.68 5.84
CA THR A 29 8.92 3.88 7.30
C THR A 29 7.54 3.98 7.95
N GLY A 30 7.31 3.26 9.06
CA GLY A 30 6.13 3.42 9.91
C GLY A 30 6.15 2.55 11.17
N ASP A 31 4.98 2.30 11.77
CA ASP A 31 4.87 1.49 12.99
C ASP A 31 4.87 -0.01 12.68
N ALA A 32 5.50 -0.81 13.54
CA ALA A 32 5.49 -2.27 13.43
C ALA A 32 4.07 -2.83 13.63
N PHE A 33 3.73 -3.88 12.88
CA PHE A 33 2.41 -4.54 12.94
C PHE A 33 2.49 -6.03 12.64
N GLU A 34 1.41 -6.75 12.94
CA GLU A 34 1.27 -8.18 12.64
C GLU A 34 0.19 -8.43 11.60
N VAL A 35 0.42 -9.41 10.73
CA VAL A 35 -0.51 -9.84 9.68
C VAL A 35 -0.77 -11.33 9.80
N GLN A 36 -2.04 -11.70 9.88
CA GLN A 36 -2.49 -13.09 9.81
C GLN A 36 -2.79 -13.50 8.37
N MET A 37 -2.11 -14.54 7.90
CA MET A 37 -2.23 -15.06 6.55
C MET A 37 -3.26 -16.18 6.46
N LEU A 38 -4.53 -15.82 6.26
CA LEU A 38 -5.65 -16.77 6.23
C LEU A 38 -5.53 -17.86 5.14
N ASN A 39 -4.83 -17.58 4.04
CA ASN A 39 -4.58 -18.54 2.96
C ASN A 39 -3.23 -19.27 3.07
N ARG A 40 -2.52 -19.10 4.19
CA ARG A 40 -1.22 -19.73 4.46
C ARG A 40 -1.21 -20.32 5.87
N ALA A 41 -2.20 -21.18 6.16
CA ALA A 41 -2.35 -21.87 7.43
C ALA A 41 -2.39 -20.94 8.65
N ASP A 42 -3.06 -19.79 8.51
CA ASP A 42 -3.20 -18.76 9.56
C ASP A 42 -1.87 -18.26 10.13
N LYS A 43 -0.77 -18.37 9.37
CA LYS A 43 0.56 -17.93 9.78
C LYS A 43 0.55 -16.45 10.13
N LEU A 44 1.07 -16.13 11.32
CA LEU A 44 1.30 -14.77 11.77
C LEU A 44 2.68 -14.31 11.29
N VAL A 45 2.70 -13.12 10.70
CA VAL A 45 3.91 -12.49 10.16
C VAL A 45 4.02 -11.11 10.75
N ARG A 46 5.17 -10.81 11.36
CA ARG A 46 5.48 -9.48 11.90
C ARG A 46 6.19 -8.65 10.84
N VAL A 47 5.79 -7.39 10.73
CA VAL A 47 6.43 -6.38 9.87
C VAL A 47 6.96 -5.30 10.79
N ASP A 48 8.28 -5.08 10.78
CA ASP A 48 8.89 -4.03 11.57
C ASP A 48 8.82 -2.67 10.84
N GLY A 49 9.09 -1.58 11.56
CA GLY A 49 8.85 -0.22 11.09
C GLY A 49 9.77 0.28 9.95
N GLU A 50 10.79 -0.50 9.61
CA GLU A 50 11.79 -0.19 8.59
C GLU A 50 11.67 -1.07 7.34
N GLU A 51 10.70 -1.99 7.30
CA GLU A 51 10.49 -2.88 6.16
C GLU A 51 9.02 -2.92 5.70
N SER A 52 8.82 -3.27 4.44
CA SER A 52 7.50 -3.44 3.84
C SER A 52 6.98 -4.85 4.06
N LEU A 53 5.64 -5.00 4.11
CA LEU A 53 5.02 -6.33 4.10
C LEU A 53 5.42 -7.15 2.87
N LEU A 54 5.72 -6.52 1.72
CA LEU A 54 6.23 -7.25 0.54
C LEU A 54 7.57 -7.93 0.82
N GLU A 55 8.49 -7.25 1.51
CA GLU A 55 9.80 -7.81 1.87
C GLU A 55 9.64 -8.99 2.83
N VAL A 56 8.79 -8.85 3.85
CA VAL A 56 8.53 -9.95 4.78
C VAL A 56 7.86 -11.13 4.06
N LEU A 57 6.86 -10.86 3.20
CA LEU A 57 6.21 -11.89 2.41
C LEU A 57 7.18 -12.67 1.51
N ARG A 58 8.16 -11.99 0.91
CA ARG A 58 9.18 -12.61 0.06
C ARG A 58 10.13 -13.51 0.86
N ARG A 59 10.40 -13.19 2.13
CA ARG A 59 11.21 -14.03 3.01
C ARG A 59 10.45 -15.27 3.47
N GLU A 60 9.16 -15.13 3.72
CA GLU A 60 8.32 -16.18 4.32
C GLU A 60 7.65 -17.11 3.29
N PHE A 61 7.48 -16.66 2.04
CA PHE A 61 6.76 -17.38 1.01
C PHE A 61 7.40 -17.28 -0.37
N ASP A 62 7.42 -18.41 -1.07
CA ASP A 62 7.84 -18.44 -2.47
C ASP A 62 6.80 -17.76 -3.39
N HIS A 63 7.29 -17.15 -4.46
CA HIS A 63 6.50 -16.60 -5.57
C HIS A 63 5.52 -15.48 -5.20
N VAL A 64 6.00 -14.44 -4.50
CA VAL A 64 5.19 -13.24 -4.24
C VAL A 64 5.23 -12.29 -5.45
N PRO A 65 4.11 -12.10 -6.18
CA PRO A 65 4.09 -11.30 -7.41
C PRO A 65 4.37 -9.83 -7.10
N SER A 66 5.29 -9.24 -7.85
CA SER A 66 5.79 -7.88 -7.65
C SER A 66 6.38 -7.31 -8.93
N SER A 67 6.36 -5.99 -9.09
CA SER A 67 6.91 -5.31 -10.28
C SER A 67 7.40 -3.90 -9.95
N CYS A 68 6.50 -2.94 -9.69
CA CYS A 68 6.92 -1.55 -9.51
C CYS A 68 7.59 -1.26 -8.16
N GLU A 69 7.28 -2.05 -7.12
CA GLU A 69 7.80 -1.87 -5.75
C GLU A 69 7.68 -0.43 -5.25
N VAL A 70 6.60 0.27 -5.61
CA VAL A 70 6.27 1.63 -5.16
C VAL A 70 4.75 1.83 -5.04
N GLY A 71 3.95 0.78 -5.26
CA GLY A 71 2.49 0.82 -5.08
C GLY A 71 1.66 1.43 -6.22
N ASN A 72 2.18 1.49 -7.45
CA ASN A 72 1.46 2.06 -8.61
C ASN A 72 0.89 1.03 -9.61
N CYS A 73 1.50 -0.15 -9.75
CA CYS A 73 1.09 -1.12 -10.79
C CYS A 73 0.02 -2.14 -10.33
N GLY A 74 -0.08 -2.40 -9.03
CA GLY A 74 -1.05 -3.36 -8.48
C GLY A 74 -0.64 -4.84 -8.51
N THR A 75 0.56 -5.20 -9.00
CA THR A 75 1.03 -6.60 -9.05
C THR A 75 1.09 -7.27 -7.67
N CYS A 76 1.50 -6.53 -6.63
CA CYS A 76 1.60 -7.03 -5.25
C CYS A 76 0.30 -6.90 -4.44
N LYS A 77 -0.85 -6.86 -5.10
CA LYS A 77 -2.16 -6.70 -4.43
C LYS A 77 -2.50 -7.94 -3.60
N VAL A 78 -2.82 -7.73 -2.34
CA VAL A 78 -3.29 -8.77 -1.40
C VAL A 78 -4.70 -8.41 -0.91
N LYS A 79 -5.53 -9.44 -0.68
CA LYS A 79 -6.89 -9.28 -0.16
C LYS A 79 -6.82 -9.07 1.35
N VAL A 80 -7.59 -8.12 1.88
CA VAL A 80 -7.68 -7.85 3.32
C VAL A 80 -9.06 -8.26 3.81
N ASN A 81 -9.10 -9.13 4.81
CA ASN A 81 -10.35 -9.60 5.40
C ASN A 81 -10.78 -8.70 6.58
N THR A 82 -9.82 -8.39 7.45
CA THR A 82 -9.98 -7.55 8.65
C THR A 82 -8.71 -6.71 8.84
N GLY A 83 -8.82 -5.55 9.50
CA GLY A 83 -7.67 -4.67 9.79
C GLY A 83 -7.58 -3.39 8.94
N ARG A 84 -6.70 -2.48 9.39
CA ARG A 84 -6.49 -1.15 8.80
C ARG A 84 -5.55 -1.26 7.59
N ARG A 85 -5.77 -0.40 6.59
CA ARG A 85 -5.20 -0.56 5.24
C ARG A 85 -4.34 0.62 4.84
N ALA A 86 -3.37 0.28 4.02
CA ALA A 86 -2.25 1.10 3.63
C ALA A 86 -2.52 2.13 2.54
N ARG A 87 -1.57 3.08 2.44
CA ARG A 87 -1.43 4.05 1.35
C ARG A 87 -1.15 3.30 0.03
N GLY A 88 -1.55 3.89 -1.10
CA GLY A 88 -1.39 3.29 -2.43
C GLY A 88 -2.26 4.01 -3.44
N THR A 89 -1.73 4.25 -4.63
CA THR A 89 -2.40 5.01 -5.70
C THR A 89 -3.06 4.08 -6.73
N ALA A 90 -2.59 2.84 -6.84
CA ALA A 90 -3.11 1.87 -7.82
C ALA A 90 -4.52 1.34 -7.51
N LEU A 91 -5.01 1.54 -6.28
CA LEU A 91 -6.35 1.13 -5.87
C LEU A 91 -7.26 2.36 -5.76
N SER A 92 -8.45 2.27 -6.35
CA SER A 92 -9.53 3.23 -6.08
C SER A 92 -9.95 3.17 -4.61
N GLU A 93 -10.56 4.23 -4.09
CA GLU A 93 -11.07 4.30 -2.71
C GLU A 93 -12.02 3.13 -2.37
N GLU A 94 -12.86 2.72 -3.32
CA GLU A 94 -13.74 1.57 -3.16
C GLU A 94 -12.94 0.26 -2.97
N LYS A 95 -11.89 0.04 -3.77
CA LYS A 95 -11.06 -1.17 -3.72
C LYS A 95 -10.14 -1.19 -2.50
N LYS A 96 -9.73 -0.01 -2.01
CA LYS A 96 -9.02 0.13 -0.72
C LYS A 96 -9.83 -0.41 0.45
N ARG A 97 -11.13 -0.71 0.31
CA ARG A 97 -11.93 -1.39 1.35
C ARG A 97 -11.78 -2.91 1.41
N ARG A 98 -11.15 -3.56 0.44
CA ARG A 98 -11.09 -5.03 0.37
C ARG A 98 -9.71 -5.57 0.01
N ALA A 99 -8.79 -4.69 -0.38
CA ALA A 99 -7.45 -5.05 -0.78
C ALA A 99 -6.45 -3.99 -0.32
N MET A 100 -5.19 -4.41 -0.21
CA MET A 100 -4.05 -3.54 0.02
C MET A 100 -2.91 -3.92 -0.92
N LEU A 101 -1.97 -3.00 -1.12
CA LEU A 101 -0.73 -3.28 -1.86
C LEU A 101 0.33 -3.64 -0.83
N ALA A 102 0.89 -4.85 -0.92
CA ALA A 102 1.81 -5.36 0.10
C ALA A 102 3.05 -4.46 0.29
N TYR A 103 3.45 -3.71 -0.74
CA TYR A 103 4.59 -2.80 -0.63
C TYR A 103 4.37 -1.59 0.28
N MET A 104 3.12 -1.19 0.51
CA MET A 104 2.81 0.05 1.26
C MET A 104 2.09 -0.20 2.59
N ALA A 105 2.01 -1.46 3.03
CA ALA A 105 1.38 -1.90 4.27
C ALA A 105 1.92 -1.12 5.49
N LEU A 106 1.12 -0.22 6.07
CA LEU A 106 1.44 0.50 7.31
C LEU A 106 0.20 0.54 8.20
N MET A 107 0.37 0.33 9.50
CA MET A 107 -0.59 0.74 10.51
C MET A 107 -0.36 2.22 10.83
N THR A 108 -1.39 3.06 10.71
CA THR A 108 -1.40 4.38 11.36
C THR A 108 -2.16 4.27 12.67
N PRO A 109 -1.66 4.84 13.78
CA PRO A 109 -2.35 4.81 15.06
C PRO A 109 -3.70 5.52 14.91
N GLU A 110 -4.75 4.87 15.41
CA GLU A 110 -6.05 5.50 15.55
C GLU A 110 -5.94 6.48 16.72
N LYS A 111 -6.14 7.78 16.49
CA LYS A 111 -6.49 8.67 17.59
C LYS A 111 -7.78 8.12 18.18
N SER A 112 -7.68 7.48 19.33
CA SER A 112 -8.83 7.20 20.19
C SER A 112 -9.52 8.52 20.46
N SER A 113 -10.73 8.67 19.93
CA SER A 113 -11.67 9.68 20.43
C SER A 113 -12.39 9.14 21.65
#